data_AF-A0A9E3X8S6-F1
#
_entry.id   AF-A0A9E3X8S6-F1
#
_cell.length_a   1.000
_cell.length_b   1.000
_cell.length_c   1.000
_cell.angle_alpha   90.00
_cell.angle_beta   90.00
_cell.angle_gamma   90.00
#
_symmetry.space_group_name_H-M   'P 1'
#
loop_
_entity.id
_entity.type
_entity.pdbx_description
1 polymer ?
#
loop_
_entity_poly.entity_id
_entity_poly.type
_entity_poly.pdbx_seq_one_letter_code
_entity_poly.pdbx_strand_id
1 'polypeptide(L)'
;MMTQKLLMLFFGGILILAGIMFFYGRGWQADPPPPLLSEVPEFTLTERSDRPFGLDDLRGNIWIADFIFTTCAGPCPIMSQRMSRLQSDFANAAKVKLVSFSVDPEQDTPEVLRAYADTYQAQPDKFLVFPDRGAGNDLRSGDLRHEDQRAGRHRHQPDHP
;
A
#
# COMPACT_ATOMS: atom_id res chain seq x y z
N MET A 1 42.35 -29.86 -43.13
CA MET A 1 41.22 -30.47 -42.37
C MET A 1 41.26 -30.14 -40.87
N MET A 2 42.42 -30.11 -40.20
CA MET A 2 42.55 -29.78 -38.76
C MET A 2 42.14 -28.32 -38.42
N THR A 3 42.51 -27.36 -39.27
CA THR A 3 42.23 -25.92 -39.08
C THR A 3 40.74 -25.56 -39.20
N GLN A 4 39.99 -26.26 -40.05
CA GLN A 4 38.56 -26.03 -40.26
C GLN A 4 37.71 -26.53 -39.08
N LYS A 5 38.08 -27.67 -38.47
CA LYS A 5 37.41 -28.20 -37.27
C LYS A 5 37.62 -27.28 -36.06
N LEU A 6 38.84 -26.76 -35.89
CA LEU A 6 39.15 -25.81 -34.82
C LEU A 6 38.33 -24.52 -34.98
N LEU A 7 38.25 -24.00 -36.21
CA LEU A 7 37.45 -22.81 -36.52
C LEU A 7 35.96 -22.99 -36.17
N MET A 8 35.37 -24.14 -36.51
CA MET A 8 33.97 -24.45 -36.18
C MET A 8 33.72 -24.53 -34.67
N LEU A 9 34.65 -25.08 -33.89
CA LEU A 9 34.53 -25.13 -32.42
C LEU A 9 34.65 -23.75 -31.78
N PHE A 10 35.52 -22.88 -32.29
CA PHE A 10 35.62 -21.50 -31.83
C PHE A 10 34.33 -20.72 -32.10
N PHE A 11 33.81 -20.76 -33.33
CA PHE A 11 32.56 -20.06 -33.65
C PHE A 11 31.36 -20.66 -32.89
N GLY A 12 31.28 -21.98 -32.75
CA GLY A 12 30.24 -22.64 -31.96
C GLY A 12 30.29 -22.24 -30.47
N GLY A 13 31.48 -22.22 -29.87
CA GLY A 13 31.67 -21.77 -28.49
C GLY A 13 31.32 -20.29 -28.27
N ILE A 14 31.71 -19.42 -29.22
CA ILE A 14 31.35 -18.00 -29.19
C ILE A 14 29.84 -17.80 -29.27
N LEU A 15 29.14 -18.55 -30.14
CA LEU A 15 27.68 -18.47 -30.26
C LEU A 15 26.96 -18.95 -28.99
N ILE A 16 27.46 -20.01 -28.35
CA ILE A 16 26.90 -20.51 -27.08
C ILE A 16 27.12 -19.47 -25.97
N LEU A 17 28.32 -18.91 -25.85
CA LEU A 17 28.62 -17.87 -24.86
C LEU A 17 27.80 -16.59 -25.11
N ALA A 18 27.64 -16.18 -26.36
CA ALA A 18 26.80 -15.04 -26.72
C ALA A 18 25.31 -15.30 -26.41
N GLY A 19 24.81 -16.51 -26.66
CA GLY A 19 23.45 -16.92 -26.31
C GLY A 19 23.21 -16.94 -24.80
N ILE A 20 24.16 -17.46 -24.02
CA ILE A 20 24.16 -17.42 -22.56
C ILE A 20 24.16 -15.97 -22.08
N MET A 21 25.10 -15.14 -22.55
CA MET A 21 25.19 -13.72 -22.17
C MET A 21 23.91 -12.96 -22.52
N PHE A 22 23.29 -13.26 -23.67
CA PHE A 22 22.04 -12.65 -24.09
C PHE A 22 20.85 -13.09 -23.23
N PHE A 23 20.78 -14.37 -22.85
CA PHE A 23 19.73 -14.91 -22.00
C PHE A 23 19.84 -14.36 -20.57
N TYR A 24 21.04 -14.32 -20.00
CA TYR A 24 21.28 -13.75 -18.67
C TYR A 24 21.24 -12.21 -18.67
N GLY A 25 21.61 -11.55 -19.76
CA GLY A 25 21.59 -10.09 -19.90
C GLY A 25 20.20 -9.50 -20.16
N ARG A 26 19.23 -10.30 -20.61
CA ARG A 26 17.83 -9.88 -20.77
C ARG A 26 16.94 -10.16 -19.57
N GLY A 27 17.43 -10.86 -18.55
CA GLY A 27 16.60 -11.34 -17.45
C GLY A 27 15.98 -10.27 -16.54
N TRP A 28 16.49 -9.04 -16.55
CA TRP A 28 16.12 -8.01 -15.57
C TRP A 28 16.08 -6.61 -16.24
N GLN A 29 15.03 -6.32 -17.00
CA GLN A 29 14.62 -4.92 -17.17
C GLN A 29 13.62 -4.65 -16.05
N ALA A 30 14.03 -3.89 -15.04
CA ALA A 30 13.11 -3.43 -14.01
C ALA A 30 12.08 -2.50 -14.67
N ASP A 31 10.80 -2.74 -14.42
CA ASP A 31 9.77 -1.79 -14.82
C ASP A 31 10.07 -0.43 -14.19
N PRO A 32 9.83 0.68 -14.91
CA PRO A 32 9.95 2.00 -14.31
C PRO A 32 9.06 2.09 -13.07
N PRO A 33 9.48 2.84 -12.03
CA PRO A 33 8.66 3.00 -10.84
C PRO A 33 7.30 3.60 -11.23
N PRO A 34 6.21 3.18 -10.56
CA PRO A 34 4.89 3.72 -10.83
C PRO A 34 4.89 5.25 -10.61
N PRO A 35 4.06 6.00 -11.36
CA PRO A 35 3.96 7.44 -11.18
C PRO A 35 3.46 7.77 -9.77
N LEU A 36 4.00 8.84 -9.19
CA LEU A 36 3.50 9.40 -7.94
C LEU A 36 2.12 10.02 -8.19
N LEU A 37 1.09 9.50 -7.51
CA LEU A 37 -0.30 9.96 -7.68
C LEU A 37 -0.58 11.24 -6.88
N SER A 38 -0.27 11.23 -5.59
CA SER A 38 -0.43 12.37 -4.69
C SER A 38 0.37 12.18 -3.41
N GLU A 39 0.57 13.28 -2.68
CA GLU A 39 1.11 13.24 -1.32
C GLU A 39 -0.02 12.98 -0.31
N VAL A 40 0.31 12.27 0.78
CA VAL A 40 -0.64 12.02 1.88
C VAL A 40 -0.61 13.25 2.80
N PRO A 41 -1.78 13.85 3.14
CA PRO A 41 -1.83 15.01 4.03
C PRO A 41 -1.41 14.65 5.45
N GLU A 42 -1.04 15.66 6.23
CA GLU A 42 -0.78 15.51 7.66
C GLU A 42 -2.03 15.00 8.40
N PHE A 43 -1.83 14.03 9.30
CA PHE A 43 -2.90 13.44 10.09
C PHE A 43 -2.40 13.07 11.48
N THR A 44 -3.35 13.02 12.41
CA THR A 44 -3.14 12.47 13.75
C THR A 44 -4.33 11.58 14.08
N LEU A 45 -4.04 10.31 14.35
CA LEU A 45 -4.98 9.27 14.71
C LEU A 45 -4.56 8.63 16.03
N THR A 46 -5.38 7.72 16.54
CA THR A 46 -5.06 6.94 17.73
C THR A 46 -4.74 5.50 17.32
N GLU A 47 -3.62 4.98 17.83
CA GLU A 47 -3.24 3.58 17.65
C GLU A 47 -3.92 2.70 18.70
N ARG A 48 -4.08 1.39 18.45
CA ARG A 48 -4.69 0.44 19.41
C ARG A 48 -4.04 0.44 20.81
N SER A 49 -2.82 0.95 20.95
CA SER A 49 -2.12 1.17 22.23
C SER A 49 -2.48 2.48 22.95
N ASP A 50 -3.52 3.19 22.49
CA ASP A 50 -3.95 4.50 22.99
C ASP A 50 -2.90 5.62 22.82
N ARG A 51 -1.92 5.40 21.93
CA ARG A 51 -0.91 6.40 21.61
C ARG A 51 -1.32 7.20 20.38
N PRO A 52 -1.05 8.52 20.34
CA PRO A 52 -1.14 9.29 19.11
C PRO A 52 -0.22 8.68 18.04
N PHE A 53 -0.70 8.66 16.81
CA PHE A 53 0.01 8.17 15.64
C PHE A 53 -0.27 9.08 14.45
N GLY A 54 0.77 9.52 13.75
CA GLY A 54 0.65 10.45 12.64
C GLY A 54 1.61 10.16 11.49
N LEU A 55 1.59 11.05 10.50
CA LEU A 55 2.48 10.94 9.35
C LEU A 55 3.95 11.01 9.75
N ASP A 56 4.29 11.75 10.80
CA ASP A 56 5.64 11.85 11.36
C ASP A 56 6.21 10.49 11.81
N ASP A 57 5.38 9.58 12.32
CA ASP A 57 5.79 8.21 12.70
C ASP A 57 6.19 7.35 11.48
N LEU A 58 5.78 7.77 10.29
CA LEU A 58 6.00 7.07 9.02
C LEU A 58 7.13 7.68 8.19
N ARG A 59 7.56 8.91 8.49
CA ARG A 59 8.57 9.62 7.70
C ARG A 59 9.88 8.82 7.61
N GLY A 60 10.44 8.78 6.40
CA GLY A 60 11.69 8.05 6.11
C GLY A 60 11.55 6.53 6.02
N ASN A 61 10.34 5.98 6.20
CA ASN A 61 10.04 4.56 6.03
C ASN A 61 9.17 4.33 4.80
N ILE A 62 9.29 3.15 4.20
CA ILE A 62 8.29 2.64 3.26
C ILE A 62 7.14 2.11 4.11
N TRP A 63 5.91 2.43 3.76
CA TRP A 63 4.75 1.90 4.48
C TRP A 63 3.67 1.41 3.51
N ILE A 64 3.03 0.33 3.91
CA ILE A 64 1.93 -0.29 3.17
C ILE A 64 0.67 -0.10 4.00
N ALA A 65 -0.35 0.45 3.37
CA ALA A 65 -1.60 0.80 4.00
C ALA A 65 -2.74 -0.10 3.51
N ASP A 66 -3.67 -0.43 4.40
CA ASP A 66 -5.00 -0.89 4.04
C ASP A 66 -6.09 -0.23 4.89
N PHE A 67 -7.35 -0.37 4.46
CA PHE A 67 -8.52 0.20 5.14
C PHE A 67 -9.45 -0.92 5.55
N ILE A 68 -9.84 -0.94 6.83
CA ILE A 68 -10.64 -2.00 7.43
C ILE A 68 -11.74 -1.42 8.32
N PHE A 69 -12.64 -2.29 8.76
CA PHE A 69 -13.45 -2.10 9.95
C PHE A 69 -13.71 -3.50 10.53
N THR A 70 -13.71 -3.63 11.86
CA THR A 70 -13.54 -4.95 12.49
C THR A 70 -14.74 -5.88 12.32
N THR A 71 -15.92 -5.33 12.05
CA THR A 71 -17.18 -6.06 11.87
C THR A 71 -17.46 -6.52 10.43
N CYS A 72 -16.54 -6.27 9.49
CA CYS A 72 -16.71 -6.60 8.09
C CYS A 72 -16.71 -8.12 7.82
N ALA A 73 -17.78 -8.64 7.21
CA ALA A 73 -17.87 -10.01 6.71
C ALA A 73 -17.38 -10.19 5.25
N GLY A 74 -16.92 -9.11 4.61
CA GLY A 74 -16.54 -9.07 3.20
C GLY A 74 -15.03 -9.28 2.97
N PRO A 75 -14.33 -8.36 2.29
CA PRO A 75 -12.92 -8.53 1.93
C PRO A 75 -11.93 -8.31 3.08
N CYS A 76 -12.30 -7.60 4.14
CA CYS A 76 -11.37 -7.20 5.20
C CYS A 76 -10.65 -8.39 5.87
N PRO A 77 -11.29 -9.55 6.16
CA PRO A 77 -10.56 -10.71 6.68
C PRO A 77 -9.43 -11.19 5.77
N ILE A 78 -9.63 -11.13 4.45
CA ILE A 78 -8.60 -11.51 3.46
C ILE A 78 -7.49 -10.46 3.44
N MET A 79 -7.82 -9.18 3.52
CA MET A 79 -6.85 -8.08 3.56
C MET A 79 -5.97 -8.18 4.80
N SER A 80 -6.57 -8.34 5.99
CA SER A 80 -5.86 -8.51 7.25
C SER A 80 -4.94 -9.73 7.25
N GLN A 81 -5.37 -10.85 6.64
CA GLN A 81 -4.53 -12.02 6.45
C GLN A 81 -3.34 -11.75 5.52
N ARG A 82 -3.55 -11.00 4.43
CA ARG A 82 -2.46 -10.58 3.54
C ARG A 82 -1.47 -9.67 4.27
N MET A 83 -1.95 -8.73 5.08
CA MET A 83 -1.09 -7.88 5.90
C MET A 83 -0.26 -8.69 6.89
N SER A 84 -0.81 -9.74 7.52
CA SER A 84 -0.03 -10.64 8.38
C SER A 84 1.01 -11.45 7.62
N ARG A 85 0.75 -11.80 6.35
CA ARG A 85 1.77 -12.39 5.48
C ARG A 85 2.89 -11.39 5.16
N LEU A 86 2.56 -10.15 4.79
CA LEU A 86 3.55 -9.11 4.53
C LEU A 86 4.41 -8.84 5.77
N GLN A 87 3.84 -8.86 6.97
CA GLN A 87 4.59 -8.75 8.22
C GLN A 87 5.69 -9.81 8.31
N SER A 88 5.38 -11.05 7.91
CA SER A 88 6.34 -12.16 7.91
C SER A 88 7.39 -11.99 6.81
N ASP A 89 6.97 -11.61 5.61
CA ASP A 89 7.85 -11.40 4.44
C ASP A 89 8.86 -10.27 4.70
N PHE A 90 8.47 -9.25 5.47
CA PHE A 90 9.28 -8.08 5.81
C PHE A 90 9.85 -8.09 7.22
N ALA A 91 9.78 -9.19 7.97
CA ALA A 91 10.25 -9.27 9.35
C ALA A 91 11.73 -8.85 9.54
N ASN A 92 12.56 -9.00 8.50
CA ASN A 92 13.98 -8.60 8.51
C ASN A 92 14.25 -7.28 7.76
N ALA A 93 13.22 -6.63 7.21
CA ALA A 93 13.35 -5.38 6.47
C ALA A 93 13.16 -4.19 7.41
N ALA A 94 14.26 -3.57 7.83
CA ALA A 94 14.27 -2.51 8.86
C ALA A 94 13.48 -1.23 8.52
N LYS A 95 12.95 -1.08 7.30
CA LYS A 95 12.33 0.16 6.80
C LYS A 95 10.92 0.00 6.25
N VAL A 96 10.25 -1.13 6.52
CA VAL A 96 8.86 -1.35 6.08
C VAL A 96 7.92 -1.28 7.29
N LYS A 97 6.89 -0.44 7.21
CA LYS A 97 5.80 -0.36 8.19
C LYS A 97 4.49 -0.83 7.57
N LEU A 98 3.64 -1.43 8.37
CA LEU A 98 2.31 -1.87 7.95
C LEU A 98 1.28 -1.10 8.78
N VAL A 99 0.31 -0.49 8.10
CA VAL A 99 -0.70 0.36 8.74
C VAL A 99 -2.08 -0.03 8.25
N SER A 100 -2.96 -0.36 9.18
CA SER A 100 -4.37 -0.63 8.91
C SER A 100 -5.22 0.48 9.50
N PHE A 101 -5.92 1.22 8.65
CA PHE A 101 -6.80 2.33 9.03
C PHE A 101 -8.22 1.82 9.23
N SER A 102 -8.76 1.94 10.44
CA SER A 102 -10.19 1.75 10.66
C SER A 102 -10.97 2.92 10.06
N VAL A 103 -12.05 2.59 9.35
CA VAL A 103 -13.02 3.56 8.83
C VAL A 103 -14.33 3.60 9.63
N ASP A 104 -14.43 2.83 10.73
CA ASP A 104 -15.60 2.74 11.62
C ASP A 104 -15.26 3.18 13.06
N PRO A 105 -15.06 4.49 13.32
CA PRO A 105 -14.70 5.01 14.63
C PRO A 105 -15.81 4.88 15.69
N GLU A 106 -17.04 4.50 15.29
CA GLU A 106 -18.13 4.29 16.23
C GLU A 106 -17.98 2.96 16.96
N GLN A 107 -17.49 1.92 16.26
CA GLN A 107 -17.38 0.55 16.77
C GLN A 107 -15.94 0.14 17.07
N ASP A 108 -14.96 0.62 16.29
CA ASP A 108 -13.57 0.22 16.39
C ASP A 108 -12.83 1.03 17.46
N THR A 109 -13.11 0.72 18.73
CA THR A 109 -12.36 1.27 19.87
C THR A 109 -10.97 0.63 19.99
N PRO A 110 -10.04 1.22 20.78
CA PRO A 110 -8.74 0.61 21.06
C PRO A 110 -8.84 -0.85 21.53
N GLU A 111 -9.81 -1.17 22.37
CA GLU A 111 -10.08 -2.53 22.87
C GLU A 111 -10.44 -3.49 21.74
N VAL A 112 -11.34 -3.05 20.86
CA VAL A 112 -11.80 -3.85 19.71
C VAL A 112 -10.65 -4.07 18.73
N LEU A 113 -9.85 -3.04 18.46
CA LEU A 113 -8.68 -3.13 17.59
C LEU A 113 -7.56 -3.99 18.18
N ARG A 114 -7.38 -4.01 19.51
CA ARG A 114 -6.45 -4.95 20.17
C ARG A 114 -6.91 -6.39 19.95
N ALA A 115 -8.19 -6.70 20.18
CA ALA A 115 -8.73 -8.04 19.95
C ALA A 115 -8.66 -8.46 18.47
N TYR A 116 -8.91 -7.52 17.56
CA TYR A 116 -8.76 -7.76 16.13
C TYR A 116 -7.28 -8.03 15.75
N ALA A 117 -6.36 -7.22 16.25
CA ALA A 117 -4.92 -7.41 16.07
C ALA A 117 -4.45 -8.80 16.55
N ASP A 118 -4.93 -9.26 17.70
CA ASP A 118 -4.59 -10.55 18.28
C ASP A 118 -5.06 -11.71 17.38
N THR A 119 -6.26 -11.59 16.80
CA THR A 119 -6.81 -12.57 15.84
C THR A 119 -5.88 -12.80 14.65
N TYR A 120 -5.20 -11.74 14.21
CA TYR A 120 -4.27 -11.78 13.06
C TYR A 120 -2.79 -11.80 13.46
N GLN A 121 -2.49 -11.95 14.75
CA GLN A 121 -1.12 -11.98 15.29
C GLN A 121 -0.29 -10.76 14.84
N ALA A 122 -0.91 -9.58 14.87
CA ALA A 122 -0.26 -8.34 14.49
C ALA A 122 0.82 -7.97 15.52
N GLN A 123 2.07 -7.85 15.05
CA GLN A 123 3.20 -7.43 15.86
C GLN A 123 3.11 -5.93 16.19
N PRO A 124 3.85 -5.44 17.20
CA PRO A 124 3.80 -4.02 17.60
C PRO A 124 4.20 -3.02 16.49
N ASP A 125 4.92 -3.46 15.47
CA ASP A 125 5.32 -2.69 14.29
C ASP A 125 4.30 -2.72 13.14
N LYS A 126 3.22 -3.51 13.28
CA LYS A 126 1.99 -3.43 12.50
C LYS A 126 0.97 -2.60 13.27
N PHE A 127 0.73 -1.39 12.77
CA PHE A 127 -0.14 -0.41 13.41
C PHE A 127 -1.59 -0.58 12.98
N LEU A 128 -2.50 -0.55 13.94
CA LEU A 128 -3.94 -0.41 13.67
C LEU A 128 -4.37 0.92 14.27
N VAL A 129 -4.87 1.81 13.41
CA VAL A 129 -5.16 3.19 13.75
C VAL A 129 -6.59 3.54 13.43
N PHE A 130 -7.19 4.41 14.24
CA PHE A 130 -8.57 4.85 14.04
C PHE A 130 -8.72 6.35 14.37
N PRO A 131 -9.70 7.03 13.77
CA PRO A 131 -10.02 8.41 14.12
C PRO A 131 -10.57 8.47 15.55
N ASP A 132 -9.93 9.24 16.42
CA ASP A 132 -10.54 9.60 17.70
C ASP A 132 -11.63 10.66 17.47
N ARG A 133 -12.72 10.59 18.22
CA ARG A 133 -13.85 11.53 18.16
C ARG A 133 -13.43 12.98 18.47
N GLY A 134 -12.22 13.21 19.01
CA GLY A 134 -11.65 14.51 19.32
C GLY A 134 -10.43 14.95 18.50
N ALA A 135 -9.91 14.11 17.58
CA ALA A 135 -8.71 14.43 16.81
C ALA A 135 -9.08 15.24 15.55
N GLY A 136 -8.88 16.55 15.61
CA GLY A 136 -9.27 17.51 14.57
C GLY A 136 -8.43 17.52 13.29
N ASN A 137 -8.21 16.36 12.65
CA ASN A 137 -7.78 16.22 11.25
C ASN A 137 -8.15 14.82 10.75
N ASP A 138 -9.41 14.66 10.37
CA ASP A 138 -9.97 13.43 9.80
C ASP A 138 -9.49 13.25 8.35
N LEU A 139 -8.87 12.10 8.04
CA LEU A 139 -8.47 11.74 6.67
C LEU A 139 -9.65 11.67 5.68
N ARG A 140 -10.90 11.63 6.16
CA ARG A 140 -12.09 11.77 5.30
C ARG A 140 -12.30 13.19 4.78
N SER A 141 -11.60 14.18 5.34
CA SER A 141 -11.70 15.60 4.94
C SER A 141 -10.80 15.98 3.76
N GLY A 142 -10.32 15.00 2.98
CA GLY A 142 -9.98 15.21 1.58
C GLY A 142 -11.24 15.66 0.83
N ASP A 143 -11.52 16.96 0.93
CA ASP A 143 -12.62 17.67 0.31
C ASP A 143 -12.53 17.56 -1.22
N LEU A 144 -13.06 16.46 -1.74
CA LEU A 144 -13.36 16.25 -3.15
C LEU A 144 -14.86 16.49 -3.43
N ARG A 145 -15.58 17.24 -2.57
CA ARG A 145 -17.04 17.40 -2.70
C ARG A 145 -17.56 18.83 -2.67
N HIS A 146 -16.70 19.86 -2.67
CA HIS A 146 -17.19 21.25 -2.67
C HIS A 146 -17.04 22.09 -3.95
N GLU A 147 -16.39 21.61 -5.01
CA GLU A 147 -16.32 22.41 -6.26
C GLU A 147 -17.44 22.15 -7.28
N ASP A 148 -18.04 20.96 -7.34
CA ASP A 148 -19.01 20.63 -8.41
C ASP A 148 -20.43 21.15 -8.15
N GLN A 149 -20.83 21.40 -6.89
CA GLN A 149 -22.22 21.76 -6.58
C GLN A 149 -22.55 23.25 -6.78
N ARG A 150 -21.56 24.11 -7.02
CA ARG A 150 -21.78 25.54 -7.34
C ARG A 150 -21.88 25.82 -8.84
N ALA A 151 -21.43 24.91 -9.71
CA ALA A 151 -21.42 25.12 -11.15
C ALA A 151 -22.68 24.65 -11.90
N GLY A 152 -23.56 23.87 -11.25
CA GLY A 152 -24.73 23.25 -11.90
C GLY A 152 -26.10 23.92 -11.70
N ARG A 153 -26.23 24.90 -10.79
CA ARG A 153 -27.56 25.45 -10.42
C ARG A 153 -27.88 26.77 -11.13
N HIS A 154 -27.67 26.87 -12.44
CA HIS A 154 -28.27 27.93 -13.27
C HIS A 154 -28.31 27.50 -14.74
N ARG A 155 -29.31 26.71 -15.15
CA ARG A 155 -30.04 26.96 -16.41
C ARG A 155 -31.24 26.04 -16.64
N HIS A 156 -32.32 26.70 -17.07
CA HIS A 156 -33.44 26.20 -17.87
C HIS A 156 -34.53 25.37 -17.17
N GLN A 157 -35.47 26.13 -16.59
CA GLN A 157 -36.89 25.88 -16.79
C GLN A 157 -37.23 26.14 -18.27
N PRO A 158 -37.83 25.21 -19.04
CA PRO A 158 -38.63 25.57 -20.19
C PRO A 158 -40.08 25.72 -19.76
N ASP A 159 -40.62 26.90 -20.00
CA ASP A 159 -42.04 27.16 -20.00
C ASP A 159 -42.72 26.49 -21.21
N HIS A 160 -43.97 26.08 -20.96
CA HIS A 160 -45.11 25.98 -21.89
C HIS A 160 -45.27 24.75 -22.80
N PRO A 161 -46.51 24.45 -23.24
CA PRO A 161 -47.79 25.17 -23.02
C PRO A 161 -48.78 24.47 -22.08
#